data_AF-A0A1G8H943-F1
#
_entry.id   AF-A0A1G8H943-F1
#
_cell.length_a   1.000
_cell.length_b   1.000
_cell.length_c   1.000
_cell.angle_alpha   90.00
_cell.angle_beta   90.00
_cell.angle_gamma   90.00
#
_symmetry.space_group_name_H-M   'P 1'
#
loop_
_entity.id
_entity.type
_entity.pdbx_description
1 polymer ?
#
loop_
_entity_poly.entity_id
_entity_poly.type
_entity_poly.pdbx_seq_one_letter_code
_entity_poly.pdbx_strand_id
1 'polypeptide(L)'
;MLNDTLELQALEVHLLLFKMKTHTWYKIYYKMKQYIETLQEDQIAAYPEKADIEKRVYHGHIHIHIKRSFTTDAVLLYEKLNSYVNKNNPVILIGVTNQHGKVSSPLIVDLIVMLHKEVPDYIVIKGSVHPHDWLAAEDRLRHRGFLPQCR
;
A
#
# COMPACT_ATOMS: atom_id res chain seq x y z
N MET A 1 18.37 -21.41 -24.11
CA MET A 1 18.34 -19.98 -23.75
C MET A 1 16.91 -19.68 -23.34
N LEU A 2 16.64 -19.68 -22.03
CA LEU A 2 15.32 -19.30 -21.51
C LEU A 2 15.17 -17.81 -21.72
N ASN A 3 14.09 -17.42 -22.39
CA ASN A 3 13.59 -16.05 -22.38
C ASN A 3 13.25 -15.72 -20.93
N ASP A 4 14.18 -15.12 -20.19
CA ASP A 4 13.92 -14.52 -18.88
C ASP A 4 13.19 -13.18 -19.08
N THR A 5 12.03 -13.24 -19.74
CA THR A 5 11.14 -12.09 -19.82
C THR A 5 10.55 -11.93 -18.44
N LEU A 6 10.93 -10.86 -17.74
CA LEU A 6 10.37 -10.51 -16.44
C LEU A 6 8.88 -10.18 -16.64
N GLU A 7 7.98 -11.13 -16.35
CA GLU A 7 6.55 -10.85 -16.40
C GLU A 7 6.15 -10.03 -15.17
N LEU A 8 5.65 -8.83 -15.44
CA LEU A 8 5.13 -7.91 -14.45
C LEU A 8 3.62 -8.08 -14.32
N GLN A 9 3.15 -8.09 -13.08
CA GLN A 9 1.73 -8.20 -12.74
C GLN A 9 1.31 -7.00 -11.90
N ALA A 10 0.05 -6.59 -12.04
CA ALA A 10 -0.53 -5.55 -11.20
C ALA A 10 -1.01 -6.15 -9.87
N LEU A 11 -0.65 -5.50 -8.77
CA LEU A 11 -1.21 -5.69 -7.45
C LEU A 11 -2.16 -4.52 -7.17
N GLU A 12 -3.46 -4.78 -7.14
CA GLU A 12 -4.49 -3.77 -6.88
C GLU A 12 -5.13 -4.02 -5.52
N VAL A 13 -5.29 -2.96 -4.74
CA VAL A 13 -6.03 -3.02 -3.47
C VAL A 13 -7.25 -2.15 -3.60
N HIS A 14 -8.42 -2.77 -3.52
CA HIS A 14 -9.71 -2.11 -3.58
C HIS A 14 -10.30 -1.96 -2.18
N LEU A 15 -10.89 -0.82 -1.90
CA LEU A 15 -11.68 -0.59 -0.69
C LEU A 15 -13.15 -0.96 -0.95
N LEU A 16 -13.74 -1.80 -0.09
CA LEU A 16 -15.16 -2.16 -0.16
C LEU A 16 -16.01 -1.10 0.56
N LEU A 17 -16.32 0.00 -0.14
CA LEU A 17 -16.98 1.16 0.45
C LEU A 17 -18.31 0.83 1.16
N PHE A 18 -19.11 -0.06 0.58
CA PHE A 18 -20.42 -0.44 1.12
C PHE A 18 -20.34 -1.15 2.47
N LYS A 19 -19.19 -1.77 2.80
CA LYS A 19 -18.96 -2.39 4.11
C LYS A 19 -18.40 -1.39 5.12
N MET A 20 -17.67 -0.38 4.64
CA MET A 20 -16.86 0.50 5.47
C MET A 20 -17.67 1.55 6.23
N LYS A 21 -17.55 1.54 7.57
CA LYS A 21 -18.08 2.60 8.43
C LYS A 21 -17.13 3.80 8.42
N THR A 22 -17.67 5.01 8.31
CA THR A 22 -16.90 6.27 8.25
C THR A 22 -15.92 6.42 9.42
N HIS A 23 -16.36 6.15 10.65
CA HIS A 23 -15.49 6.24 11.83
C HIS A 23 -14.32 5.24 11.80
N THR A 24 -14.59 4.01 11.36
CA THR A 24 -13.57 2.98 11.20
C THR A 24 -12.54 3.43 10.17
N TRP A 25 -13.00 3.92 9.03
CA TRP A 25 -12.11 4.45 7.99
C TRP A 25 -11.27 5.63 8.48
N TYR A 26 -11.85 6.59 9.19
CA TYR A 26 -11.09 7.71 9.74
C TYR A 26 -9.93 7.25 10.61
N LYS A 27 -10.15 6.31 11.54
CA LYS A 27 -9.07 5.78 12.39
C LYS A 27 -7.93 5.20 11.56
N ILE A 28 -8.26 4.41 10.55
CA ILE A 28 -7.27 3.73 9.70
C ILE A 28 -6.55 4.74 8.81
N TYR A 29 -7.29 5.68 8.22
CA TYR A 29 -6.73 6.77 7.42
C TYR A 29 -5.71 7.59 8.21
N TYR A 30 -6.05 8.03 9.44
CA TYR A 30 -5.13 8.79 10.28
C TYR A 30 -3.92 7.97 10.70
N LYS A 31 -4.09 6.67 10.98
CA LYS A 31 -2.98 5.75 11.29
C LYS A 31 -2.04 5.59 10.09
N MET A 32 -2.57 5.37 8.89
CA MET A 32 -1.78 5.29 7.65
C MET A 32 -1.09 6.62 7.33
N LYS A 33 -1.79 7.74 7.53
CA LYS A 33 -1.25 9.09 7.35
C LYS A 33 -0.03 9.31 8.24
N GLN A 34 -0.19 9.05 9.54
CA GLN A 34 0.89 9.18 10.52
C GLN A 34 2.08 8.28 10.14
N TYR A 35 1.82 7.03 9.73
CA TYR A 35 2.87 6.14 9.24
C TYR A 35 3.64 6.75 8.07
N ILE A 36 2.93 7.15 7.02
CA ILE A 36 3.50 7.74 5.80
C ILE A 36 4.31 9.01 6.11
N GLU A 37 3.83 9.87 7.00
CA GLU A 37 4.52 11.10 7.39
C GLU A 37 5.87 10.84 8.06
N THR A 38 6.04 9.68 8.73
CA THR A 38 7.31 9.30 9.38
C THR A 38 8.33 8.63 8.46
N LEU A 39 7.96 8.28 7.23
CA LEU A 39 8.85 7.56 6.30
C LEU A 39 9.80 8.50 5.56
N GLN A 40 11.05 8.08 5.51
CA GLN A 40 12.07 8.58 4.59
C GLN A 40 11.92 7.93 3.21
N GLU A 41 12.49 8.54 2.17
CA GLU A 41 12.35 8.08 0.77
C GLU A 41 12.86 6.66 0.54
N ASP A 42 14.00 6.31 1.14
CA ASP A 42 14.61 4.97 1.08
C ASP A 42 13.77 3.88 1.78
N GLN A 43 12.82 4.30 2.62
CA GLN A 43 11.87 3.43 3.31
C GLN A 43 10.57 3.29 2.52
N ILE A 44 10.29 4.20 1.58
CA ILE A 44 9.12 4.15 0.70
C ILE A 44 9.38 3.21 -0.48
N ALA A 45 10.57 3.29 -1.08
CA ALA A 45 11.00 2.46 -2.20
C ALA A 45 12.40 1.89 -1.94
N ALA A 46 12.55 0.56 -2.05
CA ALA A 46 13.83 -0.08 -1.79
C ALA A 46 14.82 0.15 -2.96
N TYR A 47 16.05 0.56 -2.63
CA TYR A 47 17.23 0.55 -3.51
C TYR A 47 17.51 -0.89 -3.99
N PRO A 48 17.84 -1.17 -5.28
CA PRO A 48 18.80 -0.42 -6.10
C PRO A 48 18.26 0.41 -7.26
N GLU A 49 16.97 0.31 -7.58
CA GLU A 49 16.40 1.11 -8.67
C GLU A 49 16.15 2.55 -8.22
N LYS A 50 16.70 3.53 -8.94
CA LYS A 50 16.36 4.94 -8.73
C LYS A 50 14.86 5.12 -8.94
N ALA A 51 14.13 5.35 -7.85
CA ALA A 51 12.73 5.70 -7.88
C ALA A 51 12.58 7.22 -7.71
N ASP A 52 11.71 7.83 -8.51
CA ASP A 52 11.23 9.19 -8.29
C ASP A 52 9.94 9.13 -7.47
N ILE A 53 9.95 9.75 -6.29
CA ILE A 53 8.86 9.68 -5.32
C ILE A 53 8.14 11.03 -5.28
N GLU A 54 6.96 11.08 -5.87
CA GLU A 54 6.07 12.24 -5.76
C GLU A 54 5.10 12.01 -4.60
N LYS A 55 5.41 12.58 -3.42
CA LYS A 55 4.61 12.44 -2.19
C LYS A 55 3.84 13.72 -1.89
N ARG A 56 2.51 13.62 -1.86
CA ARG A 56 1.57 14.70 -1.51
C ARG A 56 0.66 14.26 -0.38
N VAL A 57 0.94 14.71 0.84
CA VAL A 57 0.13 14.42 2.04
C VAL A 57 -0.56 15.70 2.49
N TYR A 58 -1.89 15.76 2.33
CA TYR A 58 -2.71 16.91 2.70
C TYR A 58 -3.67 16.57 3.84
N HIS A 59 -4.42 17.58 4.33
CA HIS A 59 -5.36 17.39 5.43
C HIS A 59 -6.40 16.30 5.12
N GLY A 60 -6.97 16.26 3.91
CA GLY A 60 -8.05 15.33 3.55
C GLY A 60 -7.74 14.26 2.49
N HIS A 61 -6.51 14.23 1.94
CA HIS A 61 -6.10 13.16 1.02
C HIS A 61 -4.59 12.92 1.03
N ILE A 62 -4.21 11.72 0.63
CA ILE A 62 -2.85 11.27 0.46
C ILE A 62 -2.72 10.77 -0.97
N HIS A 63 -1.72 11.29 -1.67
CA HIS A 63 -1.38 10.87 -3.01
C HIS A 63 0.13 10.65 -3.09
N ILE A 64 0.54 9.43 -3.43
CA ILE A 64 1.95 9.07 -3.59
C ILE A 64 2.10 8.35 -4.92
N HIS A 65 3.05 8.79 -5.74
CA HIS A 65 3.53 8.03 -6.89
C HIS A 65 4.99 7.64 -6.68
N ILE A 66 5.30 6.38 -6.94
CA ILE A 66 6.67 5.86 -6.91
C ILE A 66 6.98 5.42 -8.34
N LYS A 67 7.65 6.28 -9.09
CA LYS A 67 7.97 6.07 -10.51
C LYS A 67 9.33 5.43 -10.64
N ARG A 68 9.43 4.37 -11.42
CA ARG A 68 10.69 3.71 -11.82
C ARG A 68 10.74 3.68 -13.34
N SER A 69 11.86 3.22 -13.91
CA SER A 69 12.09 3.20 -15.36
C SER A 69 10.95 2.54 -16.16
N PHE A 70 10.30 1.51 -15.61
CA PHE A 70 9.27 0.74 -16.31
C PHE A 70 7.99 0.50 -15.50
N THR A 71 7.91 1.00 -14.27
CA THR A 71 6.79 0.74 -13.36
C THR A 71 6.40 1.98 -12.59
N THR A 72 5.14 2.04 -12.18
CA THR A 72 4.67 3.09 -11.28
C THR A 72 3.74 2.47 -10.25
N ASP A 73 4.10 2.65 -8.98
CA ASP A 73 3.22 2.32 -7.87
C ASP A 73 2.49 3.57 -7.41
N ALA A 74 1.28 3.40 -6.89
CA ALA A 74 0.44 4.52 -6.48
C ALA A 74 -0.28 4.25 -5.15
N VAL A 75 -0.38 5.29 -4.33
CA VAL A 75 -1.24 5.35 -3.15
C VAL A 75 -2.22 6.50 -3.35
N LEU A 76 -3.51 6.21 -3.24
CA LEU A 76 -4.57 7.20 -3.32
C LEU A 76 -5.58 6.96 -2.19
N LEU A 77 -5.51 7.80 -1.16
CA LEU A 77 -6.36 7.70 0.01
C LEU A 77 -7.08 9.02 0.23
N TYR A 78 -8.40 8.98 0.39
CA TYR A 78 -9.19 10.13 0.83
C TYR A 78 -9.69 9.91 2.23
N GLU A 79 -9.63 10.96 3.06
CA GLU A 79 -10.19 10.93 4.41
C GLU A 79 -11.68 10.63 4.37
N LYS A 80 -12.43 11.32 3.49
CA LYS A 80 -13.88 11.12 3.34
C LYS A 80 -14.17 10.06 2.28
N LEU A 81 -14.92 9.03 2.66
CA LEU A 81 -15.35 7.96 1.74
C LEU A 81 -16.16 8.48 0.54
N ASN A 82 -16.87 9.61 0.70
CA ASN A 82 -17.63 10.21 -0.38
C ASN A 82 -16.76 10.95 -1.42
N SER A 83 -15.46 11.11 -1.19
CA SER A 83 -14.52 11.71 -2.15
C SER A 83 -14.11 10.75 -3.28
N TYR A 84 -14.23 9.43 -3.10
CA TYR A 84 -13.94 8.48 -4.17
C TYR A 84 -14.98 8.57 -5.29
N VAL A 85 -14.55 8.70 -6.54
CA VAL A 85 -15.48 8.73 -7.69
C VAL A 85 -16.17 7.38 -7.88
N ASN A 86 -15.39 6.29 -7.86
CA ASN A 86 -15.94 4.94 -7.86
C ASN A 86 -16.53 4.62 -6.47
N LYS A 87 -17.85 4.41 -6.41
CA LYS A 87 -18.58 4.16 -5.17
C LYS A 87 -18.68 2.70 -4.75
N ASN A 88 -18.29 1.78 -5.63
CA ASN A 88 -18.39 0.35 -5.34
C ASN A 88 -17.09 -0.12 -4.69
N ASN A 89 -16.01 -0.19 -5.48
CA ASN A 89 -14.73 -0.76 -5.10
C ASN A 89 -13.56 0.10 -5.62
N PRO A 90 -13.39 1.35 -5.15
CA PRO A 90 -12.28 2.20 -5.58
C PRO A 90 -10.94 1.52 -5.31
N VAL A 91 -10.03 1.63 -6.28
CA VAL A 91 -8.63 1.25 -6.10
C VAL A 91 -7.97 2.32 -5.23
N ILE A 92 -7.35 1.89 -4.14
CA ILE A 92 -6.67 2.77 -3.18
C ILE A 92 -5.15 2.59 -3.18
N LEU A 93 -4.66 1.40 -3.61
CA LEU A 93 -3.23 1.11 -3.77
C LEU A 93 -3.03 0.35 -5.08
N ILE A 94 -1.96 0.70 -5.78
CA ILE A 94 -1.44 -0.03 -6.94
C ILE A 94 0.03 -0.28 -6.69
N GLY A 95 0.44 -1.54 -6.78
CA GLY A 95 1.84 -1.95 -6.83
C GLY A 95 2.09 -2.78 -8.08
N VAL A 96 3.33 -2.79 -8.54
CA VAL A 96 3.79 -3.75 -9.55
C VAL A 96 4.55 -4.88 -8.87
N THR A 97 4.19 -6.12 -9.20
CA THR A 97 4.87 -7.33 -8.77
C THR A 97 5.55 -8.02 -9.93
N ASN A 98 6.59 -8.80 -9.64
CA ASN A 98 7.04 -9.82 -10.58
C ASN A 98 6.13 -11.06 -10.51
N GLN A 99 6.34 -12.02 -11.40
CA GLN A 99 5.66 -13.33 -11.42
C GLN A 99 5.72 -14.15 -10.11
N HIS A 100 6.59 -13.78 -9.15
CA HIS A 100 6.67 -14.42 -7.83
C HIS A 100 5.91 -13.63 -6.74
N GLY A 101 5.20 -12.55 -7.10
CA GLY A 101 4.48 -11.70 -6.15
C GLY A 101 5.37 -10.75 -5.35
N LYS A 102 6.65 -10.58 -5.75
CA LYS A 102 7.57 -9.67 -5.06
C LYS A 102 7.23 -8.23 -5.43
N VAL A 103 6.96 -7.40 -4.41
CA VAL A 103 6.58 -5.99 -4.59
C VAL A 103 7.81 -5.11 -4.43
N SER A 104 8.08 -4.23 -5.39
CA SER A 104 9.26 -3.35 -5.35
C SER A 104 9.17 -2.20 -4.34
N SER A 105 7.97 -1.90 -3.84
CA SER A 105 7.70 -0.82 -2.88
C SER A 105 7.32 -1.36 -1.51
N PRO A 106 8.22 -1.28 -0.50
CA PRO A 106 7.90 -1.59 0.89
C PRO A 106 6.65 -0.88 1.39
N LEU A 107 6.46 0.38 1.03
CA LEU A 107 5.29 1.17 1.42
C LEU A 107 3.96 0.49 1.03
N ILE A 108 3.85 -0.04 -0.19
CA ILE A 108 2.61 -0.69 -0.65
C ILE A 108 2.28 -1.89 0.22
N VAL A 109 3.28 -2.72 0.51
CA VAL A 109 3.10 -3.91 1.35
C VAL A 109 2.75 -3.52 2.78
N ASP A 110 3.41 -2.51 3.34
CA ASP A 110 3.15 -2.02 4.70
C ASP A 110 1.69 -1.52 4.84
N LEU A 111 1.19 -0.76 3.86
CA LEU A 111 -0.20 -0.29 3.87
C LEU A 111 -1.21 -1.45 3.70
N ILE A 112 -0.90 -2.44 2.85
CA ILE A 112 -1.71 -3.65 2.71
C ILE A 112 -1.81 -4.39 4.04
N VAL A 113 -0.68 -4.65 4.69
CA VAL A 113 -0.64 -5.36 5.97
C VAL A 113 -1.40 -4.57 7.04
N MET A 114 -1.22 -3.25 7.10
CA MET A 114 -1.95 -2.40 8.05
C MET A 114 -3.47 -2.49 7.83
N LEU A 115 -3.92 -2.36 6.57
CA LEU A 115 -5.34 -2.49 6.23
C LEU A 115 -5.87 -3.89 6.55
N HIS A 116 -5.14 -4.94 6.19
CA HIS A 116 -5.59 -6.31 6.40
C HIS A 116 -5.65 -6.69 7.89
N LYS A 117 -4.77 -6.13 8.74
CA LYS A 117 -4.80 -6.39 10.18
C LYS A 117 -5.93 -5.64 10.89
N GLU A 118 -6.27 -4.45 10.43
CA GLU A 118 -7.33 -3.62 11.03
C GLU A 118 -8.73 -4.00 10.48
N VAL A 119 -8.83 -4.28 9.18
CA VAL A 119 -10.09 -4.43 8.45
C VAL A 119 -10.00 -5.45 7.29
N PRO A 120 -9.71 -6.73 7.57
CA PRO A 120 -9.50 -7.74 6.52
C PRO A 120 -10.68 -7.86 5.55
N ASP A 121 -11.92 -7.77 6.05
CA ASP A 121 -13.14 -7.96 5.25
C ASP A 121 -13.56 -6.73 4.43
N TYR A 122 -12.81 -5.64 4.51
CA TYR A 122 -13.14 -4.34 3.91
C TYR A 122 -12.24 -3.98 2.73
N ILE A 123 -11.26 -4.82 2.41
CA ILE A 123 -10.43 -4.66 1.24
C ILE A 123 -10.51 -5.90 0.36
N VAL A 124 -10.25 -5.73 -0.93
CA VAL A 124 -10.01 -6.83 -1.87
C VAL A 124 -8.65 -6.60 -2.48
N ILE A 125 -7.78 -7.60 -2.36
CA ILE A 125 -6.45 -7.60 -2.96
C ILE A 125 -6.52 -8.44 -4.23
N LYS A 126 -6.21 -7.86 -5.38
CA LYS A 126 -6.03 -8.58 -6.64
C LYS A 126 -4.56 -8.64 -6.97
N GLY A 127 -4.06 -9.84 -7.24
CA GLY A 127 -2.62 -10.12 -7.35
C GLY A 127 -2.11 -10.84 -6.11
N SER A 128 -0.81 -11.13 -6.07
CA SER A 128 -0.17 -11.87 -4.99
C SER A 128 0.90 -11.01 -4.34
N VAL A 129 0.99 -11.10 -3.00
CA VAL A 129 2.10 -10.56 -2.22
C VAL A 129 2.93 -11.73 -1.74
N HIS A 130 4.23 -11.70 -1.99
CA HIS A 130 5.11 -12.77 -1.55
C HIS A 130 5.13 -12.86 -0.01
N PRO A 131 5.05 -14.07 0.60
CA PRO A 131 4.97 -14.21 2.06
C PRO A 131 6.14 -13.58 2.82
N HIS A 132 7.33 -13.57 2.23
CA HIS A 132 8.50 -12.92 2.84
C HIS A 132 8.32 -11.39 2.94
N ASP A 133 7.76 -10.75 1.91
CA ASP A 133 7.53 -9.30 1.92
C ASP A 133 6.46 -8.95 2.97
N TRP A 134 5.45 -9.81 3.12
CA TRP A 134 4.43 -9.70 4.16
C TRP A 134 5.02 -9.75 5.56
N LEU A 135 5.85 -10.75 5.86
CA LEU A 135 6.50 -10.90 7.17
C LEU A 135 7.42 -9.71 7.46
N ALA A 136 8.21 -9.28 6.47
CA ALA A 136 9.07 -8.11 6.61
C ALA A 136 8.27 -6.82 6.87
N ALA A 137 7.09 -6.67 6.26
CA ALA A 137 6.19 -5.56 6.51
C ALA A 137 5.60 -5.61 7.93
N GLU A 138 5.14 -6.79 8.39
CA GLU A 138 4.68 -6.94 9.77
C GLU A 138 5.78 -6.53 10.77
N ASP A 139 7.02 -6.97 10.55
CA ASP A 139 8.13 -6.63 11.42
C ASP A 139 8.46 -5.14 11.41
N ARG A 140 8.51 -4.50 10.24
CA ARG A 140 8.69 -3.03 10.13
C ARG A 140 7.61 -2.26 10.88
N LEU A 141 6.35 -2.66 10.71
CA LEU A 141 5.22 -2.02 11.35
C LEU A 141 5.21 -2.22 12.87
N ARG A 142 5.60 -3.40 13.37
CA ARG A 142 5.78 -3.65 14.82
C ARG A 142 6.89 -2.79 15.42
N HIS A 143 8.06 -2.74 14.78
CA HIS A 143 9.20 -1.93 15.24
C HIS A 143 8.85 -0.43 15.33
N ARG A 144 7.94 0.04 14.48
CA ARG A 144 7.47 1.42 14.46
C ARG A 144 6.23 1.68 15.32
N GLY A 145 5.70 0.67 16.02
CA GLY A 145 4.54 0.80 16.89
C GLY A 145 3.18 0.88 16.19
N PHE A 146 3.09 0.51 14.91
CA PHE A 146 1.85 0.48 14.15
C PHE A 146 1.13 -0.88 14.20
N LEU A 147 1.80 -1.93 14.67
CA LEU A 147 1.20 -3.22 15.00
C LEU A 147 1.60 -3.62 16.43
N PRO A 148 0.75 -4.38 17.15
CA PRO A 148 1.10 -4.91 18.46
C PRO A 148 2.29 -5.88 18.36
N GLN A 149 3.16 -5.87 19.38
CA GLN A 149 4.21 -6.88 19.50
C GLN A 149 3.58 -8.25 19.76
N CYS A 150 4.11 -9.29 19.11
CA CYS A 150 3.72 -10.66 19.40
C CYS A 150 4.14 -10.97 20.85
N ARG A 151 3.18 -11.42 21.67
CA ARG A 151 3.45 -11.95 23.01
C ARG A 151 3.91 -13.40 22.93
#